data_AF-A0A7V5DYQ9-F1
#
_entry.id   AF-A0A7V5DYQ9-F1
#
_cell.length_a   1.000
_cell.length_b   1.000
_cell.length_c   1.000
_cell.angle_alpha   90.00
_cell.angle_beta   90.00
_cell.angle_gamma   90.00
#
_symmetry.space_group_name_H-M   'P 1'
#
loop_
_entity.id
_entity.type
_entity.pdbx_description
1 polymer ?
#
loop_
_entity_poly.entity_id
_entity_poly.type
_entity_poly.pdbx_seq_one_letter_code
_entity_poly.pdbx_strand_id
1 'polypeptide(L)'
;MRQGFGFWVKEDRIILLRAPLEGTHISYITAHPEEFHLTREEIQRVYDTYQEELHKEGKAREELIKRVSQEGWIRVRHYLGSHDYWSIQTYDTVRERKYIVDFVEWCLKNTIDNDPIMTLNDELHLFSYKDESKEIYDYMSGGVERFLSEHNAQGRNTRKHPRIVGGNSRGRT
;
A
#
# COMPACT_ATOMS: atom_id res chain seq x y z
N MET A 1 -3.15 -21.19 -1.76
CA MET A 1 -3.70 -19.87 -1.37
C MET A 1 -3.35 -18.88 -2.47
N ARG A 2 -4.32 -18.23 -3.12
CA ARG A 2 -4.00 -17.06 -3.95
C ARG A 2 -3.35 -16.04 -3.02
N GLN A 3 -2.15 -15.57 -3.37
CA GLN A 3 -1.50 -14.51 -2.61
C GLN A 3 -2.22 -13.21 -2.98
N GLY A 4 -2.76 -12.50 -1.99
CA GLY A 4 -3.39 -11.20 -2.23
C GLY A 4 -2.36 -10.19 -2.71
N PHE A 5 -2.79 -9.24 -3.54
CA PHE A 5 -1.92 -8.20 -4.07
C PHE A 5 -1.42 -7.26 -2.96
N GLY A 6 -0.19 -6.77 -3.10
CA GLY A 6 0.35 -5.70 -2.27
C GLY A 6 0.71 -4.49 -3.14
N PHE A 7 0.55 -3.29 -2.61
CA PHE A 7 1.06 -2.08 -3.25
C PHE A 7 1.77 -1.17 -2.25
N TRP A 8 2.75 -0.43 -2.74
CA TRP A 8 3.18 0.84 -2.17
C TRP A 8 2.67 1.97 -3.08
N VAL A 9 2.09 3.00 -2.46
CA VAL A 9 1.55 4.16 -3.19
C VAL A 9 2.13 5.42 -2.57
N LYS A 10 2.61 6.35 -3.40
CA LYS A 10 3.01 7.70 -2.95
C LYS A 10 2.70 8.67 -4.08
N GLU A 11 1.78 9.58 -3.82
CA GLU A 11 1.30 10.54 -4.82
C GLU A 11 0.79 9.84 -6.09
N ASP A 12 1.44 10.05 -7.23
CA ASP A 12 1.11 9.42 -8.52
C ASP A 12 1.91 8.13 -8.79
N ARG A 13 2.75 7.71 -7.85
CA ARG A 13 3.58 6.50 -7.97
C ARG A 13 2.90 5.30 -7.33
N ILE A 14 2.75 4.23 -8.10
CA ILE A 14 2.23 2.94 -7.65
C ILE A 14 3.26 1.85 -7.93
N ILE A 15 3.64 1.12 -6.89
CA ILE A 15 4.54 -0.04 -6.94
C ILE A 15 3.70 -1.27 -6.60
N LEU A 16 3.54 -2.18 -7.56
CA LEU A 16 2.86 -3.45 -7.37
C LEU A 16 3.84 -4.49 -6.79
N LEU A 17 3.41 -5.21 -5.77
CA LEU A 17 4.14 -6.31 -5.13
C LEU A 17 3.36 -7.62 -5.35
N ARG A 18 3.85 -8.52 -6.22
CA ARG A 18 3.33 -9.89 -6.36
C ARG A 18 4.37 -10.88 -5.83
N ALA A 19 4.02 -11.57 -4.77
CA ALA A 19 4.84 -12.70 -4.34
C ALA A 19 4.67 -13.88 -5.33
N PRO A 20 5.74 -14.61 -5.68
CA PRO A 20 7.10 -14.52 -5.14
C PRO A 20 8.04 -13.54 -5.89
N LEU A 21 7.60 -12.91 -6.97
CA LEU A 21 8.46 -12.16 -7.88
C LEU A 21 8.96 -10.84 -7.26
N GLU A 22 8.05 -9.96 -6.84
CA GLU A 22 8.39 -8.65 -6.27
C GLU A 22 8.47 -8.68 -4.73
N GLY A 23 8.16 -9.83 -4.12
CA GLY A 23 8.29 -10.07 -2.68
C GLY A 23 7.19 -9.44 -1.81
N THR A 24 7.49 -9.28 -0.52
CA THR A 24 6.65 -8.61 0.47
C THR A 24 6.98 -7.11 0.56
N HIS A 25 6.10 -6.33 1.21
CA HIS A 25 6.34 -4.91 1.49
C HIS A 25 7.72 -4.66 2.13
N ILE A 26 8.10 -5.49 3.10
CA ILE A 26 9.37 -5.35 3.80
C ILE A 26 10.55 -5.76 2.92
N SER A 27 10.44 -6.84 2.14
CA SER A 27 11.53 -7.22 1.22
C SER A 27 11.77 -6.18 0.14
N TYR A 28 10.72 -5.46 -0.28
CA TYR A 28 10.88 -4.38 -1.25
C TYR A 28 11.60 -3.17 -0.63
N ILE A 29 11.26 -2.78 0.61
CA ILE A 29 12.00 -1.74 1.35
C ILE A 29 13.48 -2.11 1.50
N THR A 30 13.80 -3.35 1.84
CA THR A 30 15.19 -3.78 2.04
C THR A 30 15.97 -3.92 0.73
N ALA A 31 15.30 -4.26 -0.37
CA ALA A 31 15.90 -4.34 -1.69
C ALA A 31 16.16 -2.97 -2.32
N HIS A 32 15.27 -1.99 -2.07
CA HIS A 32 15.26 -0.66 -2.68
C HIS A 32 15.17 0.47 -1.64
N PRO A 33 16.07 0.52 -0.63
CA PRO A 33 15.97 1.44 0.49
C PRO A 33 15.97 2.92 0.07
N GLU A 34 16.70 3.25 -1.00
CA GLU A 34 16.79 4.60 -1.56
C GLU A 34 15.45 5.16 -2.05
N GLU A 35 14.53 4.30 -2.52
CA GLU A 35 13.18 4.74 -2.92
C GLU A 35 12.37 5.26 -1.73
N PHE A 36 12.72 4.81 -0.53
CA PHE A 36 12.05 5.14 0.72
C PHE A 36 12.84 6.14 1.58
N HIS A 37 13.88 6.76 1.02
CA HIS A 37 14.80 7.63 1.76
C HIS A 37 15.44 6.94 2.98
N LEU A 38 15.74 5.65 2.84
CA LEU A 38 16.46 4.86 3.83
C LEU A 38 17.82 4.45 3.30
N THR A 39 18.75 4.12 4.20
CA THR A 39 19.98 3.39 3.86
C THR A 39 19.94 1.95 4.35
N ARG A 40 20.82 1.11 3.82
CA ARG A 40 20.97 -0.28 4.29
C ARG A 40 21.41 -0.33 5.74
N GLU A 41 22.27 0.60 6.16
CA GLU A 41 22.75 0.73 7.53
C GLU A 41 21.64 1.18 8.48
N GLU A 42 20.73 2.04 8.03
CA GLU A 42 19.53 2.41 8.79
C GLU A 42 18.61 1.22 9.00
N ILE A 43 18.33 0.45 7.94
CA ILE A 43 17.51 -0.76 8.03
C ILE A 43 18.15 -1.77 8.98
N GLN A 44 19.44 -2.05 8.81
CA GLN A 44 20.16 -2.99 9.67
C GLN A 44 20.11 -2.56 11.14
N ARG A 45 20.33 -1.27 11.43
CA ARG A 45 20.23 -0.73 12.80
C ARG A 45 18.85 -0.94 13.43
N VAL A 46 17.78 -0.84 12.66
CA VAL A 46 16.42 -1.10 13.17
C VAL A 46 16.27 -2.58 13.54
N TYR A 47 16.71 -3.50 12.68
CA TYR A 47 16.68 -4.93 12.99
C TYR A 47 17.55 -5.29 14.21
N ASP A 48 18.75 -4.72 14.30
CA ASP A 48 19.66 -4.92 15.43
C ASP A 48 19.05 -4.42 16.75
N THR A 49 18.34 -3.29 16.71
CA THR A 49 17.66 -2.71 17.88
C THR A 49 16.62 -3.67 18.47
N TYR A 50 15.93 -4.42 17.61
CA TYR A 50 14.93 -5.40 18.03
C TYR A 50 15.46 -6.82 18.18
N GLN A 51 16.75 -7.05 17.89
CA GLN A 51 17.37 -8.38 17.87
C GLN A 51 16.61 -9.36 16.93
N GLU A 52 16.07 -8.83 15.83
CA GLU A 52 15.36 -9.60 14.82
C GLU A 52 16.28 -9.88 13.62
N GLU A 53 16.17 -11.06 13.01
CA GLU A 53 16.88 -11.32 11.75
C GLU A 53 16.30 -10.47 10.62
N LEU A 54 17.18 -9.96 9.75
CA LEU A 54 16.79 -9.18 8.58
C LEU A 54 15.71 -9.93 7.78
N HIS A 55 14.70 -9.20 7.31
CA HIS A 55 13.53 -9.71 6.59
C HIS A 55 12.51 -10.51 7.41
N LYS A 56 12.75 -10.79 8.70
CA LYS A 56 11.71 -11.41 9.54
C LYS A 56 10.57 -10.44 9.82
N GLU A 57 9.38 -11.01 9.90
CA GLU A 57 8.18 -10.33 10.40
C GLU A 57 8.34 -10.11 11.90
N GLY A 58 8.06 -8.89 12.38
CA GLY A 58 8.28 -8.50 13.76
C GLY A 58 8.23 -6.98 13.97
N LYS A 59 8.76 -6.52 15.10
CA LYS A 59 8.77 -5.10 15.49
C LYS A 59 9.64 -4.25 14.58
N ALA A 60 10.76 -4.78 14.08
CA ALA A 60 11.62 -4.05 13.15
C ALA A 60 10.88 -3.71 11.85
N ARG A 61 10.08 -4.66 11.36
CA ARG A 61 9.21 -4.45 10.19
C ARG A 61 8.15 -3.38 10.47
N GLU A 62 7.47 -3.46 11.60
CA GLU A 62 6.44 -2.46 11.96
C GLU A 62 7.02 -1.06 12.04
N GLU A 63 8.21 -0.92 12.64
CA GLU A 63 8.91 0.35 12.73
C GLU A 63 9.30 0.87 11.34
N LEU A 64 9.88 0.04 10.47
CA LEU A 64 10.25 0.44 9.11
C LEU A 64 9.03 0.85 8.29
N ILE A 65 7.94 0.09 8.33
CA ILE A 65 6.69 0.44 7.63
C ILE A 65 6.14 1.78 8.14
N LYS A 66 6.16 2.01 9.46
CA LYS A 66 5.70 3.27 10.05
C LYS A 66 6.58 4.45 9.62
N ARG A 67 7.91 4.31 9.64
CA ARG A 67 8.86 5.33 9.15
C ARG A 67 8.63 5.65 7.68
N VAL A 68 8.52 4.62 6.84
CA VAL A 68 8.19 4.79 5.42
C VAL A 68 6.85 5.51 5.23
N SER A 69 5.86 5.20 6.07
CA SER A 69 4.56 5.87 6.02
C SER A 69 4.63 7.35 6.41
N GLN A 70 5.51 7.72 7.35
CA GLN A 70 5.72 9.13 7.73
C GLN A 70 6.16 9.98 6.53
N GLU A 71 6.96 9.39 5.63
CA GLU A 71 7.42 9.96 4.37
C GLU A 71 6.33 10.01 3.26
N GLY A 72 5.07 9.70 3.60
CA GLY A 72 3.92 9.79 2.71
C GLY A 72 3.68 8.55 1.85
N TRP A 73 4.37 7.44 2.12
CA TRP A 73 4.08 6.16 1.49
C TRP A 73 2.87 5.50 2.13
N ILE A 74 1.98 4.96 1.30
CA ILE A 74 0.77 4.27 1.69
C ILE A 74 0.97 2.80 1.38
N ARG A 75 0.81 1.96 2.39
CA ARG A 75 0.85 0.51 2.26
C ARG A 75 -0.55 0.00 1.94
N VAL A 76 -0.71 -0.69 0.82
CA VAL A 76 -1.96 -1.36 0.46
C VAL A 76 -1.76 -2.86 0.42
N ARG A 77 -2.70 -3.63 0.97
CA ARG A 77 -2.69 -5.09 0.91
C ARG A 77 -4.11 -5.63 0.75
N HIS A 78 -4.27 -6.57 -0.17
CA HIS A 78 -5.47 -7.38 -0.30
C HIS A 78 -5.34 -8.62 0.58
N TYR A 79 -6.28 -8.81 1.51
CA TYR A 79 -6.35 -10.01 2.33
C TYR A 79 -7.38 -10.97 1.73
N LEU A 80 -6.88 -12.10 1.20
CA LEU A 80 -7.71 -13.19 0.72
C LEU A 80 -7.81 -14.26 1.82
N GLY A 81 -9.02 -14.58 2.27
CA GLY A 81 -9.22 -15.53 3.38
C GLY A 81 -10.69 -15.72 3.73
N SER A 82 -10.98 -15.99 5.02
CA SER A 82 -12.35 -16.09 5.54
C SER A 82 -13.10 -14.76 5.49
N HIS A 83 -12.36 -13.65 5.39
CA HIS A 83 -12.88 -12.30 5.19
C HIS A 83 -12.03 -11.62 4.13
N ASP A 84 -12.64 -11.27 2.99
CA ASP A 84 -11.98 -10.64 1.85
C ASP A 84 -12.08 -9.12 1.99
N TYR A 85 -10.94 -8.43 2.11
CA TYR A 85 -10.90 -6.97 2.24
C TYR A 85 -9.56 -6.36 1.84
N TRP A 86 -9.60 -5.09 1.50
CA TRP A 86 -8.44 -4.25 1.25
C TRP A 86 -8.04 -3.48 2.51
N SER A 87 -6.79 -3.60 2.91
CA SER A 87 -6.20 -2.79 3.99
C SER A 87 -5.31 -1.72 3.40
N ILE A 88 -5.62 -0.46 3.71
CA ILE A 88 -4.84 0.72 3.36
C ILE A 88 -4.29 1.32 4.65
N GLN A 89 -2.97 1.33 4.80
CA GLN A 89 -2.27 1.85 5.97
C GLN A 89 -1.43 3.04 5.55
N THR A 90 -1.60 4.17 6.24
CA THR A 90 -0.87 5.41 5.99
C THR A 90 -0.50 6.08 7.30
N TYR A 91 0.36 7.10 7.27
CA TYR A 91 0.66 7.85 8.48
C TYR A 91 -0.52 8.70 8.93
N ASP A 92 -1.17 9.44 8.02
CA ASP A 92 -2.27 10.35 8.33
C ASP A 92 -3.37 10.27 7.23
N THR A 93 -4.46 9.55 7.50
CA THR A 93 -5.54 9.33 6.52
C THR A 93 -6.21 10.62 6.04
N VAL A 94 -6.07 11.73 6.76
CA VAL A 94 -6.55 13.05 6.32
C VAL A 94 -5.55 13.65 5.33
N ARG A 95 -4.25 13.66 5.67
CA ARG A 95 -3.18 14.18 4.79
C ARG A 95 -3.10 13.42 3.47
N GLU A 96 -3.20 12.09 3.53
CA GLU A 96 -3.09 11.22 2.36
C GLU A 96 -4.42 10.95 1.63
N ARG A 97 -5.55 11.50 2.10
CA ARG A 97 -6.90 11.17 1.61
C ARG A 97 -7.00 11.21 0.08
N LYS A 98 -6.48 12.28 -0.53
CA LYS A 98 -6.50 12.48 -1.98
C LYS A 98 -5.83 11.32 -2.71
N TYR A 99 -4.65 10.90 -2.26
CA TYR A 99 -3.89 9.83 -2.91
C TYR A 99 -4.54 8.45 -2.70
N ILE A 100 -5.22 8.24 -1.56
CA ILE A 100 -6.04 7.04 -1.33
C ILE A 100 -7.21 7.01 -2.31
N VAL A 101 -7.94 8.12 -2.48
CA VAL A 101 -9.04 8.23 -3.44
C VAL A 101 -8.55 8.00 -4.88
N ASP A 102 -7.45 8.67 -5.27
CA ASP A 102 -6.86 8.53 -6.60
C ASP A 102 -6.42 7.07 -6.87
N PHE A 103 -5.86 6.39 -5.87
CA PHE A 103 -5.50 4.98 -5.97
C PHE A 103 -6.72 4.06 -6.12
N VAL A 104 -7.76 4.25 -5.30
CA VAL A 104 -8.99 3.45 -5.39
C VAL A 104 -9.68 3.65 -6.74
N GLU A 105 -9.79 4.90 -7.22
CA GLU A 105 -10.29 5.18 -8.57
C GLU A 105 -9.44 4.53 -9.66
N TRP A 106 -8.13 4.49 -9.48
CA TRP A 106 -7.23 3.82 -10.41
C TRP A 106 -7.47 2.31 -10.42
N CYS A 107 -7.62 1.66 -9.26
CA CYS A 107 -7.92 0.24 -9.16
C CYS A 107 -9.24 -0.15 -9.85
N LEU A 108 -10.29 0.68 -9.73
CA LEU A 108 -11.59 0.45 -10.39
C LEU A 108 -11.52 0.51 -11.92
N LYS A 109 -10.52 1.21 -12.48
CA LYS A 109 -10.36 1.44 -13.93
C LYS A 109 -9.33 0.50 -14.56
N ASN A 110 -8.63 -0.30 -13.76
CA ASN A 110 -7.50 -1.12 -14.20
C ASN A 110 -7.67 -2.58 -13.80
N THR A 111 -6.91 -3.43 -14.48
CA THR A 111 -6.90 -4.88 -14.26
C THR A 111 -5.47 -5.37 -14.08
N ILE A 112 -5.27 -6.42 -13.29
CA ILE A 112 -4.02 -7.19 -13.24
C ILE A 112 -4.33 -8.59 -13.74
N ASP A 113 -3.57 -9.09 -14.71
CA ASP A 113 -3.78 -10.39 -15.35
C ASP A 113 -5.21 -10.57 -15.95
N ASN A 114 -5.83 -9.48 -16.38
CA ASN A 114 -7.23 -9.37 -16.86
C ASN A 114 -8.32 -9.46 -15.78
N ASP A 115 -7.96 -9.57 -14.50
CA ASP A 115 -8.90 -9.49 -13.39
C ASP A 115 -8.99 -8.04 -12.86
N PRO A 116 -10.18 -7.52 -12.54
CA PRO A 116 -10.33 -6.22 -11.88
C PRO A 116 -9.50 -6.15 -10.60
N ILE A 117 -8.81 -5.04 -10.38
CA ILE A 117 -8.02 -4.86 -9.15
C ILE A 117 -8.95 -4.65 -7.97
N MET A 118 -9.94 -3.76 -8.10
CA MET A 118 -10.99 -3.56 -7.11
C MET A 118 -12.36 -3.50 -7.78
N THR A 119 -13.42 -3.79 -7.03
CA THR A 119 -14.80 -3.50 -7.40
C THR A 119 -15.43 -2.47 -6.46
N LEU A 120 -16.57 -1.89 -6.87
CA LEU A 120 -17.33 -0.95 -6.02
C LEU A 120 -17.86 -1.60 -4.73
N ASN A 121 -18.00 -2.93 -4.72
CA ASN A 121 -18.51 -3.69 -3.58
C ASN A 121 -17.42 -4.14 -2.62
N ASP A 122 -16.14 -3.92 -2.94
CA ASP A 122 -15.05 -4.41 -2.11
C ASP A 122 -15.05 -3.72 -0.75
N GLU A 123 -14.69 -4.47 0.29
CA GLU A 123 -14.53 -3.93 1.64
C GLU A 123 -13.17 -3.23 1.80
N LEU A 124 -13.17 -2.07 2.46
CA LEU A 124 -11.99 -1.21 2.61
C LEU A 124 -11.74 -0.84 4.07
N HIS A 125 -10.53 -1.10 4.57
CA HIS A 125 -10.08 -0.77 5.93
C HIS A 125 -8.94 0.24 5.83
N LEU A 126 -9.18 1.48 6.27
CA LEU A 126 -8.14 2.50 6.38
C LEU A 126 -7.60 2.52 7.80
N PHE A 127 -6.28 2.60 7.93
CA PHE A 127 -5.59 2.70 9.21
C PHE A 127 -4.57 3.84 9.19
N SER A 128 -4.60 4.66 10.24
CA SER A 128 -3.71 5.80 10.46
C SER A 128 -2.68 5.50 11.54
N TYR A 129 -1.39 5.61 11.25
CA TYR A 129 -0.34 5.45 12.27
C TYR A 129 -0.18 6.67 13.20
N LYS A 130 -0.72 7.83 12.83
CA LYS A 130 -0.59 9.09 13.60
C LYS A 130 -1.42 9.06 14.87
N ASP A 131 -2.64 8.54 14.78
CA ASP A 131 -3.63 8.51 15.87
C ASP A 131 -4.23 7.12 16.11
N GLU A 132 -3.71 6.09 15.43
CA GLU A 132 -4.15 4.69 15.52
C GLU A 132 -5.63 4.50 15.15
N SER A 133 -6.22 5.47 14.45
CA SER A 133 -7.61 5.40 14.02
C SER A 133 -7.79 4.40 12.89
N LYS A 134 -9.00 3.82 12.85
CA LYS A 134 -9.43 2.88 11.84
C LYS A 134 -10.79 3.27 11.27
N GLU A 135 -10.87 3.39 9.96
CA GLU A 135 -12.14 3.58 9.23
C GLU A 135 -12.45 2.28 8.47
N ILE A 136 -13.67 1.77 8.64
CA ILE A 136 -14.13 0.56 7.95
C ILE A 136 -15.30 0.91 7.04
N TYR A 137 -15.15 0.52 5.79
CA TYR A 137 -16.16 0.56 4.75
C TYR A 137 -16.50 -0.88 4.40
N ASP A 138 -17.42 -1.46 5.15
CA ASP A 138 -17.85 -2.85 4.97
C ASP A 138 -18.66 -3.00 3.68
N TYR A 139 -18.55 -4.18 3.05
CA TYR A 139 -19.23 -4.45 1.77
C TYR A 139 -20.76 -4.37 1.89
N MET A 140 -21.32 -4.67 3.07
CA MET A 140 -22.77 -4.63 3.33
C MET A 140 -23.31 -3.19 3.41
N SER A 141 -22.46 -2.23 3.74
CA SER A 141 -22.80 -0.80 3.87
C SER A 141 -22.19 0.03 2.74
N GLY A 142 -21.91 -0.59 1.59
CA GLY A 142 -21.51 0.08 0.35
C GLY A 142 -20.01 0.12 0.06
N GLY A 143 -19.15 -0.44 0.92
CA GLY A 143 -17.73 -0.67 0.62
C GLY A 143 -17.00 0.51 -0.04
N VAL A 144 -16.30 0.21 -1.14
CA VAL A 144 -15.61 1.20 -1.98
C VAL A 144 -16.56 2.28 -2.53
N GLU A 145 -17.79 1.94 -2.91
CA GLU A 145 -18.76 2.94 -3.39
C GLU A 145 -19.05 4.00 -2.33
N ARG A 146 -19.32 3.58 -1.09
CA ARG A 146 -19.54 4.51 0.03
C ARG A 146 -18.31 5.38 0.26
N PHE A 147 -17.12 4.78 0.34
CA PHE A 147 -15.86 5.51 0.49
C PHE A 147 -15.72 6.61 -0.57
N LEU A 148 -15.94 6.27 -1.84
CA LEU A 148 -15.84 7.24 -2.92
C LEU A 148 -16.93 8.32 -2.85
N SER A 149 -18.15 7.98 -2.48
CA SER A 149 -19.24 8.96 -2.35
C SER A 149 -18.95 10.03 -1.28
N GLU A 150 -18.33 9.62 -0.17
CA GLU A 150 -17.97 10.51 0.94
C GLU A 150 -16.82 11.46 0.57
N HIS A 151 -15.90 11.04 -0.31
CA HIS A 151 -14.63 11.73 -0.54
C HIS A 151 -14.45 12.32 -1.96
N ASN A 152 -15.23 11.93 -2.97
CA ASN A 152 -15.12 12.43 -4.36
C ASN A 152 -15.60 13.88 -4.55
N ALA A 153 -16.30 14.46 -3.58
CA ALA A 153 -16.76 15.85 -3.67
C ALA A 153 -15.60 16.89 -3.67
N GLN A 154 -14.36 16.48 -3.32
CA GLN A 154 -13.24 17.40 -3.09
C GLN A 154 -12.22 17.51 -4.26
N GLY A 155 -12.39 16.81 -5.40
CA GLY A 155 -11.28 16.56 -6.34
C GLY A 155 -11.44 16.96 -7.83
N ARG A 156 -12.40 17.81 -8.22
CA ARG A 156 -12.71 18.06 -9.65
C ARG A 156 -11.67 18.83 -10.49
N ASN A 157 -10.48 19.17 -9.99
CA ASN A 157 -9.50 19.92 -10.79
C ASN A 157 -8.20 19.14 -11.08
N THR A 158 -8.01 18.87 -12.39
CA THR A 158 -6.77 18.45 -13.09
C THR A 158 -6.14 17.12 -12.68
N ARG A 159 -6.53 16.02 -13.36
CA ARG A 159 -5.98 14.67 -13.15
C ARG A 159 -4.71 14.45 -14.00
N LYS A 160 -3.58 14.13 -13.36
CA LYS A 160 -2.48 13.39 -13.98
C LYS A 160 -2.66 11.91 -13.64
N HIS A 161 -2.46 11.02 -14.61
CA HIS A 161 -2.60 9.57 -14.40
C HIS A 161 -1.41 9.01 -13.60
N PRO A 162 -1.65 8.11 -12.62
CA PRO A 162 -0.57 7.41 -11.91
C PRO A 162 0.34 6.65 -12.86
N ARG A 163 1.65 6.63 -12.57
CA ARG A 163 2.64 5.83 -13.31
C ARG A 163 2.95 4.56 -12.52
N ILE A 164 2.74 3.42 -13.16
CA ILE A 164 3.20 2.13 -12.62
C ILE A 164 4.71 2.04 -12.89
N VAL A 165 5.50 1.83 -11.83
CA VAL A 165 6.91 1.49 -11.98
C VAL A 165 7.03 -0.03 -11.82
N GLY A 166 7.16 -0.73 -12.95
CA GLY A 166 7.49 -2.16 -12.94
C GLY A 166 8.99 -2.33 -12.70
N GLY A 167 9.36 -3.05 -11.64
CA GLY A 167 10.75 -3.43 -11.41
C GLY A 167 11.23 -4.37 -12.52
N ASN A 168 12.07 -3.86 -13.43
CA ASN A 168 12.70 -4.71 -14.43
C ASN A 168 14.19 -4.38 -14.53
N SER A 169 15.02 -5.24 -13.94
CA SER A 169 16.44 -5.36 -14.29
C SER A 169 16.94 -6.78 -14.06
N ARG A 170 16.59 -7.69 -14.97
CA ARG A 170 17.47 -8.80 -15.35
C ARG A 170 17.64 -8.82 -16.86
N GLY A 171 18.54 -7.95 -17.30
CA GLY A 171 19.24 -8.11 -18.57
C GLY A 171 20.73 -8.23 -18.30
N ARG A 172 21.26 -9.46 -18.40
CA ARG A 172 22.61 -9.82 -18.90
C ARG A 172 22.99 -11.23 -18.41
N THR A 173 22.89 -12.18 -19.33
CA THR A 173 24.01 -13.05 -19.73
C THR A 173 23.88 -13.26 -21.23
#